data_AF-A0A9D3AAM1-F1
#
_entry.id   AF-A0A9D3AAM1-F1
#
_cell.length_a   1.000
_cell.length_b   1.000
_cell.length_c   1.000
_cell.angle_alpha   90.00
_cell.angle_beta   90.00
_cell.angle_gamma   90.00
#
_symmetry.space_group_name_H-M   'P 1'
#
loop_
_entity.id
_entity.type
_entity.pdbx_description
1 polymer ?
#
loop_
_entity_poly.entity_id
_entity_poly.type
_entity_poly.pdbx_seq_one_letter_code
_entity_poly.pdbx_strand_id
1 'polypeptide(L)'
;MAESELEASAWAKPTDLLGRFLYAVSVGLALVGAAILFMVCALSAYSVLGRWLFSEPVLGDVELVQMGAALSIAACLPYAQMRNAHIIVDFFTLKAPPAIKRGLDIGAALLLAVCAAVLGWRSVVGGIESYHYGESSMILAWPLWWSFLMLGPGFFLLSLTSLYTAGRLIHPPKGSA
;
A
#
# COMPACT_ATOMS: atom_id res chain seq x y z
N MET A 1 -17.74 22.51 -14.70
CA MET A 1 -17.12 21.91 -15.90
C MET A 1 -15.61 22.09 -15.86
N ALA A 2 -15.06 23.32 -15.82
CA ALA A 2 -13.61 23.52 -15.77
C ALA A 2 -12.90 22.92 -14.53
N GLU A 3 -13.53 22.92 -13.34
CA GLU A 3 -12.93 22.34 -12.13
C GLU A 3 -13.01 20.80 -12.07
N SER A 4 -14.08 20.20 -12.60
CA SER A 4 -14.18 18.73 -12.75
C SER A 4 -13.15 18.20 -13.76
N GLU A 5 -12.82 19.00 -14.77
CA GLU A 5 -11.73 18.69 -15.71
C GLU A 5 -10.35 18.88 -15.06
N LEU A 6 -10.20 19.84 -14.14
CA LEU A 6 -8.96 20.03 -13.38
C LEU A 6 -8.73 18.90 -12.36
N GLU A 7 -9.77 18.43 -11.68
CA GLU A 7 -9.72 17.24 -10.83
C GLU A 7 -9.40 15.99 -11.65
N ALA A 8 -10.06 15.79 -12.81
CA ALA A 8 -9.75 14.70 -13.73
C ALA A 8 -8.30 14.77 -14.25
N SER A 9 -7.77 15.97 -14.50
CA SER A 9 -6.37 16.21 -14.88
C SER A 9 -5.38 15.95 -13.74
N ALA A 10 -5.72 16.32 -12.51
CA ALA A 10 -4.88 16.09 -11.33
C ALA A 10 -4.68 14.59 -11.05
N TRP A 11 -5.68 13.77 -11.35
CA TRP A 11 -5.64 12.30 -11.21
C TRP A 11 -5.25 11.57 -12.50
N ALA A 12 -4.96 12.31 -13.57
CA ALA A 12 -4.42 11.74 -14.79
C ALA A 12 -3.01 11.18 -14.55
N LYS A 13 -2.67 10.14 -15.32
CA LYS A 13 -1.39 9.44 -15.22
C LYS A 13 -0.24 10.45 -15.28
N PRO A 14 0.75 10.38 -14.36
CA PRO A 14 1.83 11.35 -14.35
C PRO A 14 2.61 11.41 -15.65
N THR A 15 2.77 12.62 -16.17
CA THR A 15 3.61 12.94 -17.33
C THR A 15 5.03 13.31 -16.91
N ASP A 16 5.25 13.73 -15.65
CA ASP A 16 6.56 14.03 -15.07
C ASP A 16 7.46 12.79 -14.97
N LEU A 17 8.77 12.98 -15.14
CA LEU A 17 9.76 11.90 -15.04
C LEU A 17 9.71 11.18 -13.69
N LEU A 18 9.62 11.94 -12.59
CA LEU A 18 9.52 11.39 -11.23
C LEU A 18 8.22 10.60 -11.03
N GLY A 19 7.09 11.16 -11.47
CA GLY A 19 5.80 10.50 -11.37
C GLY A 19 5.73 9.21 -12.19
N ARG A 20 6.34 9.19 -13.39
CA ARG A 20 6.43 7.98 -14.22
C ARG A 20 7.28 6.89 -13.57
N PHE A 21 8.40 7.26 -12.96
CA PHE A 21 9.25 6.34 -12.23
C PHE A 21 8.53 5.74 -11.02
N LEU A 22 7.95 6.59 -10.16
CA LEU A 22 7.18 6.15 -8.99
C LEU A 22 6.01 5.25 -9.39
N TYR A 23 5.32 5.59 -10.49
CA TYR A 23 4.23 4.78 -11.02
C TYR A 23 4.71 3.43 -11.51
N ALA A 24 5.80 3.36 -12.28
CA ALA A 24 6.34 2.10 -12.79
C ALA A 24 6.78 1.18 -11.65
N VAL A 25 7.48 1.71 -10.64
CA VAL A 25 7.90 0.95 -9.46
C VAL A 25 6.67 0.47 -8.67
N SER A 26 5.67 1.33 -8.47
CA SER A 26 4.45 0.97 -7.75
C SER A 26 3.63 -0.10 -8.49
N VAL A 27 3.57 -0.05 -9.82
CA VAL A 27 2.92 -1.10 -10.63
C VAL A 27 3.66 -2.42 -10.51
N GLY A 28 5.00 -2.40 -10.64
CA GLY A 28 5.80 -3.61 -10.50
C GLY A 28 5.61 -4.26 -9.13
N LEU A 29 5.64 -3.44 -8.07
CA LEU A 29 5.42 -3.90 -6.71
C LEU A 29 3.98 -4.44 -6.52
N ALA A 30 2.97 -3.75 -7.04
CA ALA A 30 1.58 -4.21 -6.97
C ALA A 30 1.35 -5.55 -7.70
N LEU A 31 2.03 -5.79 -8.83
CA LEU A 31 1.96 -7.09 -9.52
C LEU A 31 2.57 -8.21 -8.68
N VAL A 32 3.71 -7.94 -8.04
CA VAL A 32 4.32 -8.89 -7.08
C VAL A 32 3.38 -9.14 -5.90
N GLY A 33 2.80 -8.08 -5.33
CA GLY A 33 1.83 -8.16 -4.24
C GLY A 33 0.57 -8.96 -4.62
N ALA A 34 0.04 -8.76 -5.83
CA ALA A 34 -1.10 -9.50 -6.34
C ALA A 34 -0.77 -11.00 -6.55
N ALA A 35 0.43 -11.30 -7.06
CA ALA A 35 0.89 -12.69 -7.19
C ALA A 35 1.02 -13.38 -5.82
N ILE A 36 1.60 -12.69 -4.82
CA ILE A 36 1.69 -13.19 -3.44
C ILE A 36 0.29 -13.45 -2.88
N LEU A 37 -0.65 -12.52 -3.03
CA LEU A 37 -2.01 -12.69 -2.55
C LEU A 37 -2.68 -13.91 -3.17
N PHE A 38 -2.54 -14.07 -4.49
CA PHE A 38 -3.09 -15.22 -5.21
C PHE A 38 -2.51 -16.53 -4.68
N MET A 39 -1.19 -16.62 -4.49
CA MET A 39 -0.54 -17.80 -3.92
C MET A 39 -1.05 -18.12 -2.52
N VAL A 40 -1.21 -17.11 -1.66
CA VAL A 40 -1.70 -17.26 -0.30
C VAL A 40 -3.18 -17.67 -0.27
N CYS A 41 -4.01 -17.13 -1.16
CA CYS A 41 -5.40 -17.55 -1.33
C CYS A 41 -5.48 -19.01 -1.78
N ALA A 42 -4.64 -19.42 -2.73
CA ALA A 42 -4.57 -20.81 -3.18
C ALA A 42 -4.11 -21.75 -2.05
N LEU A 43 -3.10 -21.35 -1.28
CA LEU A 43 -2.65 -22.09 -0.08
C LEU A 43 -3.78 -22.24 0.95
N SER A 44 -4.50 -21.17 1.23
CA SER A 44 -5.64 -21.20 2.16
C SER A 44 -6.75 -22.12 1.67
N ALA A 45 -7.13 -22.02 0.40
CA ALA A 45 -8.12 -22.91 -0.20
C ALA A 45 -7.67 -24.37 -0.15
N TYR A 46 -6.40 -24.65 -0.46
CA TYR A 46 -5.82 -25.99 -0.38
C TYR A 46 -5.84 -26.52 1.06
N SER A 47 -5.46 -25.71 2.05
CA SER A 47 -5.47 -26.12 3.46
C SER A 47 -6.89 -26.43 3.95
N VAL A 48 -7.87 -25.62 3.56
CA VAL A 48 -9.28 -25.86 3.90
C VAL A 48 -9.77 -27.16 3.26
N LEU A 49 -9.49 -27.38 1.97
CA LEU A 49 -9.90 -28.61 1.29
C LEU A 49 -9.21 -29.85 1.89
N GLY A 50 -7.91 -29.79 2.19
CA GLY A 50 -7.16 -30.87 2.82
C GLY A 50 -7.73 -31.24 4.20
N ARG A 51 -8.09 -30.22 4.99
CA ARG A 51 -8.75 -30.41 6.30
C ARG A 51 -10.10 -31.10 6.18
N TRP A 52 -10.91 -30.73 5.18
CA TRP A 52 -12.24 -31.30 4.98
C TRP A 52 -12.22 -32.72 4.39
N LEU A 53 -11.31 -32.99 3.46
CA LEU A 53 -11.28 -34.26 2.72
C LEU A 53 -10.40 -35.32 3.39
N PHE A 54 -9.28 -34.92 3.99
CA PHE A 54 -8.23 -35.84 4.45
C PHE A 54 -7.87 -35.65 5.93
N SER A 55 -8.50 -34.69 6.63
CA SER A 55 -8.14 -34.31 8.02
C SER A 55 -6.68 -33.88 8.21
N GLU A 56 -5.98 -33.55 7.12
CA GLU A 56 -4.60 -33.11 7.10
C GLU A 56 -4.52 -31.67 6.58
N PRO A 57 -4.52 -30.66 7.46
CA PRO A 57 -4.28 -29.27 7.05
C PRO A 57 -2.81 -29.02 6.74
N VAL A 58 -2.54 -27.94 6.00
CA VAL A 58 -1.15 -27.49 5.82
C VAL A 58 -0.63 -26.90 7.13
N LEU A 59 0.49 -27.43 7.61
CA LEU A 59 1.13 -26.95 8.83
C LEU A 59 1.68 -25.53 8.63
N GLY A 60 1.27 -24.60 9.50
CA GLY A 60 1.72 -23.20 9.43
C GLY A 60 1.03 -22.37 8.34
N ASP A 61 -0.11 -22.84 7.80
CA ASP A 61 -0.92 -22.11 6.83
C ASP A 61 -1.30 -20.70 7.30
N VAL A 62 -1.73 -20.55 8.55
CA VAL A 62 -2.11 -19.25 9.14
C VAL A 62 -0.93 -18.28 9.16
N GLU A 63 0.28 -18.74 9.53
CA GLU A 63 1.48 -17.89 9.60
C GLU A 63 1.87 -17.39 8.19
N LEU A 64 1.87 -18.29 7.20
CA LEU A 64 2.14 -17.94 5.80
C LEU A 64 1.10 -16.98 5.23
N VAL A 65 -0.17 -17.19 5.57
CA VAL A 65 -1.26 -16.31 5.14
C VAL A 65 -1.11 -14.92 5.74
N GLN A 66 -0.81 -14.82 7.04
CA GLN A 66 -0.62 -13.53 7.71
C GLN A 66 0.57 -12.76 7.13
N MET A 67 1.72 -13.40 6.95
CA MET A 67 2.90 -12.78 6.37
C MET A 67 2.66 -12.36 4.92
N GLY A 68 2.15 -13.28 4.09
CA GLY A 68 1.93 -13.00 2.67
C GLY A 68 0.85 -11.97 2.41
N ALA A 69 -0.24 -11.94 3.20
CA ALA A 69 -1.26 -10.90 3.11
C ALA A 69 -0.68 -9.52 3.48
N ALA A 70 0.11 -9.44 4.56
CA ALA A 70 0.74 -8.19 4.96
C ALA A 70 1.65 -7.64 3.84
N LEU A 71 2.48 -8.50 3.24
CA LEU A 71 3.35 -8.15 2.12
C LEU A 71 2.56 -7.70 0.89
N SER A 72 1.48 -8.41 0.56
CA SER A 72 0.61 -8.03 -0.55
C SER A 72 0.00 -6.64 -0.36
N ILE A 73 -0.52 -6.36 0.83
CA ILE A 73 -1.11 -5.05 1.14
C ILE A 73 -0.06 -3.95 1.02
N ALA A 74 1.09 -4.11 1.67
CA ALA A 74 2.16 -3.12 1.62
C ALA A 74 2.66 -2.87 0.18
N ALA A 75 2.65 -3.91 -0.66
CA ALA A 75 3.06 -3.85 -2.06
C ALA A 75 2.02 -3.17 -2.97
N CYS A 76 0.73 -3.34 -2.70
CA CYS A 76 -0.36 -2.78 -3.49
C CYS A 76 -0.71 -1.32 -3.12
N LEU A 77 -0.48 -0.92 -1.86
CA LEU A 77 -0.85 0.40 -1.35
C LEU A 77 -0.26 1.59 -2.14
N PRO A 78 1.03 1.61 -2.52
CA PRO A 78 1.58 2.73 -3.29
C PRO A 78 0.87 2.93 -4.63
N TYR A 79 0.54 1.83 -5.31
CA TYR A 79 -0.21 1.87 -6.57
C TYR A 79 -1.64 2.37 -6.36
N ALA A 80 -2.31 1.93 -5.29
CA ALA A 80 -3.64 2.40 -4.92
C ALA A 80 -3.64 3.92 -4.68
N GLN A 81 -2.63 4.45 -3.98
CA GLN A 81 -2.50 5.88 -3.74
C GLN A 81 -2.29 6.66 -5.04
N MET A 82 -1.41 6.20 -5.93
CA MET A 82 -1.18 6.86 -7.22
C MET A 82 -2.39 6.83 -8.17
N ARG A 83 -3.33 5.91 -7.95
CA ARG A 83 -4.59 5.81 -8.68
C ARG A 83 -5.75 6.51 -8.02
N ASN A 84 -5.54 7.10 -6.84
CA ASN A 84 -6.59 7.59 -5.96
C ASN A 84 -7.74 6.56 -5.81
N ALA A 85 -7.35 5.31 -5.52
CA ALA A 85 -8.30 4.22 -5.35
C ALA A 85 -8.82 4.12 -3.89
N HIS A 86 -8.50 5.10 -3.04
CA HIS A 86 -9.00 5.15 -1.68
C HIS A 86 -10.48 5.52 -1.67
N ILE A 87 -11.24 4.95 -0.73
CA ILE A 87 -12.66 5.25 -0.60
C ILE A 87 -12.81 6.67 -0.03
N ILE A 88 -13.39 7.57 -0.81
CA ILE A 88 -13.68 8.95 -0.41
C ILE A 88 -15.11 9.01 0.11
N VAL A 89 -15.29 9.51 1.34
CA VAL A 89 -16.62 9.69 1.93
C VAL A 89 -17.10 11.11 1.61
N ASP A 90 -17.85 11.26 0.53
CA ASP A 90 -18.32 12.58 0.07
C ASP A 90 -19.48 13.15 0.88
N PHE A 91 -20.15 12.35 1.72
CA PHE A 91 -21.37 12.77 2.43
C PHE A 91 -21.19 14.04 3.28
N PHE A 92 -20.02 14.19 3.92
CA PHE A 92 -19.71 15.36 4.75
C PHE A 92 -19.23 16.58 3.93
N THR A 93 -18.73 16.35 2.71
CA THR A 93 -18.12 17.37 1.84
C THR A 93 -19.02 17.82 0.69
N LEU A 94 -20.24 17.28 0.56
CA LEU A 94 -21.21 17.63 -0.50
C LEU A 94 -21.46 19.14 -0.65
N LYS A 95 -21.43 19.90 0.46
CA LYS A 95 -21.66 21.36 0.48
C LYS A 95 -20.38 22.19 0.63
N ALA A 96 -19.21 21.54 0.69
CA ALA A 96 -17.95 22.24 0.89
C ALA A 96 -17.49 22.94 -0.41
N PRO A 97 -16.99 24.19 -0.33
CA PRO A 97 -16.30 24.86 -1.43
C PRO A 97 -15.12 24.03 -1.97
N PRO A 98 -14.79 24.14 -3.27
CA PRO A 98 -13.71 23.36 -3.91
C PRO A 98 -12.34 23.58 -3.25
N ALA A 99 -12.08 24.78 -2.71
CA ALA A 99 -10.86 25.06 -1.96
C ALA A 99 -10.73 24.23 -0.67
N ILE A 100 -11.85 23.94 0.02
CA ILE A 100 -11.87 23.15 1.25
C ILE A 100 -11.66 21.66 0.93
N LYS A 101 -12.30 21.15 -0.13
CA LYS A 101 -12.09 19.77 -0.59
C LYS A 101 -10.63 19.51 -0.93
N ARG A 102 -10.02 20.41 -1.71
CA ARG A 102 -8.61 20.34 -2.05
C ARG A 102 -7.69 20.41 -0.82
N GLY A 103 -8.02 21.26 0.16
CA GLY A 103 -7.30 21.31 1.43
C GLY A 103 -7.39 19.99 2.21
N LEU A 104 -8.56 19.35 2.21
CA LEU A 104 -8.78 18.06 2.85
C LEU A 104 -8.00 16.94 2.14
N ASP A 105 -7.97 16.93 0.81
CA ASP A 105 -7.20 15.95 0.03
C ASP A 105 -5.69 16.08 0.25
N ILE A 106 -5.18 17.31 0.29
CA ILE A 106 -3.77 17.57 0.64
C ILE A 106 -3.50 17.09 2.07
N GLY A 107 -4.38 17.41 3.02
CA GLY A 107 -4.27 16.96 4.40
C GLY A 107 -4.26 15.44 4.52
N ALA A 108 -5.14 14.75 3.79
CA ALA A 108 -5.22 13.29 3.75
C ALA A 108 -3.94 12.69 3.15
N ALA A 109 -3.43 13.24 2.05
CA ALA A 109 -2.19 12.78 1.43
C ALA A 109 -0.96 12.99 2.33
N LEU A 110 -0.88 14.12 3.04
CA LEU A 110 0.20 14.36 4.01
C LEU A 110 0.10 13.45 5.23
N LEU A 111 -1.11 13.26 5.76
CA LEU A 111 -1.33 12.35 6.88
C LEU A 111 -0.93 10.91 6.51
N LEU A 112 -1.37 10.45 5.33
CA LEU A 112 -0.98 9.14 4.81
C LEU A 112 0.54 9.03 4.62
N ALA A 113 1.19 10.08 4.12
CA ALA A 113 2.65 10.10 3.97
C ALA A 113 3.37 9.93 5.32
N VAL A 114 2.93 10.63 6.35
CA VAL A 114 3.50 10.55 7.71
C VAL A 114 3.24 9.18 8.32
N CYS A 115 1.99 8.69 8.28
CA CYS A 115 1.65 7.36 8.79
C CYS A 115 2.47 6.27 8.09
N ALA A 116 2.58 6.32 6.76
CA ALA A 116 3.37 5.37 5.99
C ALA A 116 4.87 5.46 6.33
N ALA A 117 5.44 6.65 6.52
CA ALA A 117 6.82 6.81 6.95
C ALA A 117 7.06 6.20 8.35
N VAL A 118 6.16 6.44 9.29
CA VAL A 118 6.23 5.87 10.65
C VAL A 118 6.13 4.35 10.60
N LEU A 119 5.19 3.79 9.82
CA LEU A 119 5.05 2.34 9.65
C LEU A 119 6.29 1.72 8.99
N GLY A 120 6.85 2.36 7.95
CA GLY A 120 8.08 1.91 7.31
C GLY A 120 9.27 1.92 8.27
N TRP A 121 9.46 3.03 9.00
CA TRP A 121 10.49 3.13 10.04
C TRP A 121 10.32 2.08 11.13
N ARG A 122 9.10 1.92 11.67
CA ARG A 122 8.82 0.95 12.72
C ARG A 122 9.00 -0.48 12.23
N SER A 123 8.71 -0.78 10.96
CA SER A 123 8.96 -2.09 10.37
C SER A 123 10.46 -2.40 10.36
N VAL A 124 11.31 -1.44 9.99
CA VAL A 124 12.77 -1.63 10.01
C VAL A 124 13.28 -1.85 11.43
N VAL A 125 12.88 -1.00 12.38
CA VAL A 125 13.27 -1.16 13.80
C VAL A 125 12.83 -2.53 14.34
N GLY A 126 11.58 -2.93 14.09
CA GLY A 126 11.07 -4.24 14.49
C GLY A 126 11.85 -5.39 13.83
N GLY A 127 12.24 -5.26 12.57
CA GLY A 127 13.08 -6.24 11.88
C GLY A 127 14.47 -6.41 12.51
N ILE A 128 15.11 -5.31 12.90
CA ILE A 128 16.42 -5.34 13.56
C ILE A 128 16.32 -5.97 14.95
N GLU A 129 15.31 -5.58 15.74
CA GLU A 129 15.05 -6.18 17.06
C GLU A 129 14.80 -7.68 16.92
N SER A 130 13.92 -8.08 16.01
CA SER A 130 13.57 -9.47 15.73
C SER A 130 14.79 -10.31 15.32
N TYR A 131 15.72 -9.73 14.55
CA TYR A 131 16.99 -10.36 14.20
C TYR A 131 17.90 -10.56 15.43
N HIS A 132 18.04 -9.55 16.30
CA HIS A 132 18.88 -9.65 17.50
C HIS A 132 18.34 -10.66 18.53
N TYR A 133 17.02 -10.74 18.68
CA TYR A 133 16.39 -11.69 19.62
C TYR A 133 16.21 -13.09 19.03
N GLY A 134 16.50 -13.29 17.74
CA GLY A 134 16.33 -14.58 17.07
C GLY A 134 14.86 -15.03 17.01
N GLU A 135 13.93 -14.08 16.90
CA GLU A 135 12.51 -14.39 16.92
C GLU A 135 12.10 -15.17 15.66
N SER A 136 11.32 -16.21 15.88
CA SER A 136 10.78 -17.07 14.83
C SER A 136 9.29 -17.31 15.05
N SER A 137 8.60 -17.65 13.96
CA SER A 137 7.20 -18.04 14.02
C SER A 137 7.01 -19.33 14.83
N MET A 138 5.84 -19.52 15.41
CA MET A 138 5.63 -20.58 16.41
C MET A 138 5.61 -21.98 15.78
N ILE A 139 5.07 -22.09 14.57
CA ILE A 139 4.86 -23.38 13.90
C ILE A 139 6.00 -23.67 12.93
N LEU A 140 6.26 -22.75 11.99
CA LEU A 140 7.26 -22.94 10.94
C LEU A 140 8.69 -22.65 11.41
N ALA A 141 8.87 -22.13 12.62
CA ALA A 141 10.14 -21.58 13.08
C ALA A 141 10.74 -20.59 12.07
N TRP A 142 9.87 -19.86 11.34
CA TRP A 142 10.30 -18.96 10.28
C TRP A 142 10.82 -17.66 10.88
N PRO A 143 12.02 -17.20 10.51
CA PRO A 143 12.59 -15.96 11.04
C PRO A 143 11.72 -14.73 10.72
N LEU A 144 11.18 -14.07 11.75
CA LEU A 144 10.21 -12.99 11.59
C LEU A 144 10.80 -11.72 10.97
N TRP A 145 12.10 -11.49 11.15
CA TRP A 145 12.81 -10.32 10.61
C TRP A 145 12.68 -10.18 9.09
N TRP A 146 12.55 -11.28 8.34
CA TRP A 146 12.31 -11.24 6.89
C TRP A 146 11.00 -10.54 6.54
N SER A 147 9.93 -10.84 7.29
CA SER A 147 8.61 -10.26 7.05
C SER A 147 8.64 -8.75 7.30
N PHE A 148 9.27 -8.33 8.38
CA PHE A 148 9.44 -6.91 8.71
C PHE A 148 10.29 -6.15 7.68
N LEU A 149 11.38 -6.77 7.23
CA LEU A 149 12.27 -6.16 6.24
C LEU A 149 11.57 -5.97 4.90
N MET A 150 10.75 -6.93 4.47
CA MET A 150 10.04 -6.86 3.20
C MET A 150 8.85 -5.87 3.23
N LEU A 151 8.26 -5.62 4.40
CA LEU A 151 7.18 -4.62 4.58
C LEU A 151 7.68 -3.17 4.47
N GLY A 152 8.87 -2.88 5.00
CA GLY A 152 9.44 -1.53 5.06
C GLY A 152 9.44 -0.81 3.70
N PRO A 153 10.03 -1.39 2.63
CA PRO A 153 10.09 -0.77 1.30
C PRO A 153 8.73 -0.37 0.73
N GLY A 154 7.69 -1.19 0.94
CA GLY A 154 6.33 -0.88 0.47
C GLY A 154 5.76 0.36 1.15
N PHE A 155 5.93 0.48 2.47
CA PHE A 155 5.49 1.66 3.22
C PHE A 155 6.32 2.91 2.92
N PHE A 156 7.63 2.79 2.68
CA PHE A 156 8.44 3.92 2.24
C PHE A 156 8.02 4.42 0.85
N LEU A 157 7.74 3.49 -0.08
CA LEU A 157 7.23 3.85 -1.40
C LEU A 157 5.84 4.50 -1.32
N LEU A 158 4.97 4.01 -0.42
CA LEU A 158 3.68 4.64 -0.14
C LEU A 158 3.85 6.06 0.40
N SER A 159 4.79 6.27 1.31
CA SER A 159 5.09 7.61 1.83
C SER A 159 5.53 8.56 0.71
N LEU A 160 6.46 8.11 -0.15
CA LEU A 160 6.97 8.92 -1.25
C LEU A 160 5.89 9.23 -2.31
N THR A 161 5.06 8.26 -2.68
CA THR A 161 3.95 8.45 -3.62
C THR A 161 2.88 9.38 -3.06
N SER A 162 2.62 9.32 -1.74
CA SER A 162 1.69 10.21 -1.08
C SER A 162 2.22 11.65 -0.98
N LEU A 163 3.51 11.84 -0.69
CA LEU A 163 4.15 13.17 -0.74
C LEU A 163 4.12 13.76 -2.14
N TYR A 164 4.40 12.96 -3.17
CA TYR A 164 4.31 13.41 -4.56
C TYR A 164 2.89 13.87 -4.92
N THR A 165 1.88 13.11 -4.48
CA THR A 165 0.46 13.46 -4.68
C THR A 165 0.11 14.77 -3.98
N ALA A 166 0.51 14.96 -2.72
CA ALA A 166 0.32 16.22 -2.00
C ALA A 166 1.00 17.40 -2.72
N GLY A 167 2.23 17.22 -3.21
CA GLY A 167 2.95 18.24 -3.97
C GLY A 167 2.24 18.65 -5.26
N ARG A 168 1.69 17.69 -6.01
CA ARG A 168 0.88 17.96 -7.21
C ARG A 168 -0.42 18.68 -6.87
N LEU A 169 -1.07 18.31 -5.77
CA LEU A 169 -2.29 18.99 -5.33
C LEU A 169 -2.02 20.42 -4.86
N ILE A 170 -0.83 20.74 -4.36
CA ILE A 170 -0.44 22.11 -4.01
C ILE A 170 -0.10 22.92 -5.27
N HIS A 171 0.72 22.34 -6.16
CA HIS A 171 1.17 22.95 -7.42
C HIS A 171 0.58 22.19 -8.62
N PRO A 172 -0.65 22.51 -9.04
CA PRO A 172 -1.27 21.83 -10.15
C PRO A 172 -0.46 22.19 -11.42
N PRO A 173 -0.12 21.19 -12.26
CA PRO A 173 0.62 21.45 -13.48
C PRO A 173 -0.16 22.47 -14.33
N LYS A 174 0.52 23.54 -14.75
CA LYS A 174 -0.05 24.54 -15.66
C LYS A 174 -0.22 23.88 -17.04
N GLY A 175 -1.42 23.40 -17.35
CA GLY A 175 -1.87 23.14 -18.71
C GLY A 175 -2.30 21.71 -19.02
N SER A 176 -3.61 21.54 -19.16
CA SER A 176 -4.21 21.04 -20.41
C SER A 176 -5.62 21.66 -20.49
N ALA A 177 -5.66 22.90 -20.97
CA ALA A 177 -6.89 23.50 -21.50
C ALA A 177 -7.19 22.85 -22.85
#